data_AF-A0A7J7LTF7-F1
#
_entry.id   AF-A0A7J7LTF7-F1
#
_cell.length_a   1.000
_cell.length_b   1.000
_cell.length_c   1.000
_cell.angle_alpha   90.00
_cell.angle_beta   90.00
_cell.angle_gamma   90.00
#
_symmetry.space_group_name_H-M   'P 1'
#
loop_
_entity.id
_entity.type
_entity.pdbx_description
1 polymer ?
#
loop_
_entity_poly.entity_id
_entity_poly.type
_entity_poly.pdbx_seq_one_letter_code
_entity_poly.pdbx_strand_id
1 'polypeptide(L)'
;VIVLGDSSADAGNNNQLPTTVKGNFPPYGRDFQGGSGYDNVTSDLSSVIPLWKQLEYFKEYKERLTSSQGNQLATRILNQALYIMSLGTNDFIVNYFVVSGRSSQFTVEEYQKFLIEIVKMFILDIYRLGARKVAISGLIPIGCFPSERFINFAHGHTCIEDYNKVAKDFNLKLHSLAATSSKEFRDIKVVIMNLYDLVHEAIAKPNIYGKYLSLLDSR
;
A
#
# COMPACT_ATOMS: atom_id res chain seq x y z
N VAL A 1 10.35 11.18 -5.29
CA VAL A 1 9.63 9.95 -4.88
C VAL A 1 8.18 10.12 -5.28
N ILE A 2 7.54 9.09 -5.82
CA ILE A 2 6.13 9.07 -6.19
C ILE A 2 5.49 7.96 -5.36
N VAL A 3 4.39 8.25 -4.68
CA VAL A 3 3.72 7.31 -3.78
C VAL A 3 2.30 7.08 -4.28
N LEU A 4 1.90 5.82 -4.33
CA LEU A 4 0.59 5.33 -4.72
C LEU A 4 0.13 4.38 -3.63
N GLY A 5 -1.05 4.59 -3.06
CA GLY A 5 -1.32 3.95 -1.79
C GLY A 5 -2.70 4.16 -1.21
N ASP A 6 -2.91 3.48 -0.09
CA ASP A 6 -4.01 3.70 0.82
C ASP A 6 -3.65 4.73 1.91
N SER A 7 -4.39 4.71 3.03
CA SER A 7 -4.18 5.60 4.18
C SER A 7 -2.77 5.51 4.79
N SER A 8 -2.05 4.39 4.61
CA SER A 8 -0.68 4.21 5.12
C SER A 8 0.36 5.01 4.33
N ALA A 9 0.02 5.42 3.11
CA ALA A 9 0.88 6.14 2.18
C ALA A 9 0.32 7.54 1.85
N ASP A 10 -0.75 7.94 2.53
CA ASP A 10 -1.37 9.25 2.33
C ASP A 10 -0.53 10.37 2.95
N ALA A 11 0.03 11.22 2.09
CA ALA A 11 0.79 12.40 2.49
C ALA A 11 -0.11 13.54 3.04
N GLY A 12 -1.44 13.40 2.95
CA GLY A 12 -2.44 14.43 3.25
C GLY A 12 -3.25 14.25 4.53
N ASN A 13 -3.04 13.17 5.30
CA ASN A 13 -3.83 12.89 6.52
C ASN A 13 -3.66 13.94 7.65
N ASN A 14 -2.76 14.92 7.49
CA ASN A 14 -2.65 16.05 8.41
C ASN A 14 -3.45 17.28 7.99
N ASN A 15 -4.16 17.27 6.86
CA ASN A 15 -4.98 18.40 6.40
C ASN A 15 -6.14 18.70 7.36
N GLN A 16 -6.62 17.70 8.11
CA GLN A 16 -7.64 17.88 9.15
C GLN A 16 -7.07 18.28 10.53
N LEU A 17 -5.75 18.17 10.74
CA LEU A 17 -5.10 18.54 12.00
C LEU A 17 -4.83 20.06 12.07
N PRO A 18 -5.01 20.75 13.21
CA PRO A 18 -4.74 22.19 13.31
C PRO A 18 -3.23 22.50 13.39
N THR A 19 -2.52 22.26 12.29
CA THR A 19 -1.07 22.50 12.14
C THR A 19 -0.76 23.22 10.83
N THR A 20 0.28 24.05 10.81
CA THR A 20 0.75 24.79 9.64
C THR A 20 1.66 23.97 8.72
N VAL A 21 2.14 22.81 9.19
CA VAL A 21 3.00 21.89 8.42
C VAL A 21 2.12 20.94 7.61
N LYS A 22 1.46 21.42 6.55
CA LYS A 22 0.57 20.62 5.68
C LYS A 22 1.33 19.97 4.53
N GLY A 23 0.98 18.74 4.15
CA GLY A 23 1.63 18.00 3.05
C GLY A 23 1.11 18.30 1.63
N ASN A 24 0.29 19.34 1.45
CA ASN A 24 -0.56 19.56 0.26
C ASN A 24 -0.13 20.74 -0.63
N PHE A 25 1.17 21.06 -0.68
CA PHE A 25 1.70 22.18 -1.46
C PHE A 25 2.37 21.71 -2.76
N PRO A 26 2.14 22.38 -3.91
CA PRO A 26 2.88 22.11 -5.14
C PRO A 26 4.41 22.16 -4.91
N PRO A 27 5.20 21.24 -5.49
CA PRO A 27 4.84 20.19 -6.45
C PRO A 27 4.40 18.85 -5.83
N TYR A 28 4.03 18.81 -4.55
CA TYR A 28 3.76 17.58 -3.77
C TYR A 28 2.28 17.48 -3.31
N GLY A 29 1.84 16.24 -3.04
CA GLY A 29 0.61 15.94 -2.31
C GLY A 29 -0.70 16.26 -3.06
N ARG A 30 -1.23 15.29 -3.81
CA ARG A 30 -2.69 15.18 -3.98
C ARG A 30 -3.18 14.17 -2.96
N ASP A 31 -4.10 14.60 -2.10
CA ASP A 31 -4.72 13.76 -1.08
C ASP A 31 -5.42 12.58 -1.77
N PHE A 32 -5.10 11.36 -1.35
CA PHE A 32 -5.88 10.18 -1.70
C PHE A 32 -6.69 9.81 -0.47
N GLN A 33 -8.03 9.82 -0.58
CA GLN A 33 -8.86 9.30 0.50
C GLN A 33 -8.39 7.85 0.78
N GLY A 34 -8.03 7.58 2.03
CA GLY A 34 -7.42 6.31 2.43
C GLY A 34 -8.37 5.12 2.36
N GLY A 35 -7.89 3.90 2.60
CA GLY A 35 -8.72 2.68 2.54
C GLY A 35 -8.79 2.02 1.16
N SER A 36 -8.08 2.55 0.15
CA SER A 36 -7.99 1.95 -1.17
C SER A 36 -7.35 0.56 -1.13
N GLY A 37 -7.73 -0.27 -2.09
CA GLY A 37 -7.13 -1.57 -2.35
C GLY A 37 -6.60 -1.67 -3.78
N TYR A 38 -5.97 -2.80 -4.08
CA TYR A 38 -5.73 -3.19 -5.47
C TYR A 38 -7.06 -3.47 -6.18
N ASP A 39 -8.02 -4.12 -5.50
CA ASP A 39 -9.36 -4.36 -6.03
C ASP A 39 -10.21 -3.09 -5.96
N ASN A 40 -10.85 -2.74 -7.07
CA ASN A 40 -11.73 -1.57 -7.14
C ASN A 40 -12.87 -1.66 -6.13
N VAL A 41 -13.41 -2.88 -5.92
CA VAL A 41 -14.51 -3.11 -4.97
C VAL A 41 -14.12 -2.68 -3.56
N THR A 42 -12.86 -2.87 -3.16
CA THR A 42 -12.35 -2.41 -1.87
C THR A 42 -12.52 -0.90 -1.69
N SER A 43 -12.26 -0.15 -2.76
CA SER A 43 -12.36 1.32 -2.73
C SER A 43 -13.81 1.78 -2.76
N ASP A 44 -14.68 1.06 -3.47
CA ASP A 44 -16.13 1.35 -3.54
C ASP A 44 -16.80 1.20 -2.18
N LEU A 45 -16.39 0.21 -1.36
CA LEU A 45 -16.93 -0.01 -0.01
C LEU A 45 -16.74 1.18 0.92
N SER A 46 -15.70 2.00 0.70
CA SER A 46 -15.39 3.17 1.51
C SER A 46 -15.53 4.50 0.76
N SER A 47 -16.05 4.47 -0.48
CA SER A 47 -16.15 5.64 -1.37
C SER A 47 -14.84 6.41 -1.56
N VAL A 48 -13.72 5.69 -1.63
CA VAL A 48 -12.37 6.28 -1.66
C VAL A 48 -11.72 6.17 -3.03
N ILE A 49 -10.59 6.86 -3.25
CA ILE A 49 -9.98 6.95 -4.57
C ILE A 49 -9.32 5.61 -4.95
N PRO A 50 -9.84 4.90 -5.96
CA PRO A 50 -9.31 3.60 -6.35
C PRO A 50 -7.97 3.71 -7.08
N LEU A 51 -7.20 2.62 -7.09
CA LEU A 51 -5.86 2.58 -7.70
C LEU A 51 -5.82 3.05 -9.16
N TRP A 52 -6.83 2.68 -9.96
CA TRP A 52 -6.92 3.13 -11.36
C TRP A 52 -7.04 4.66 -11.47
N LYS A 53 -7.73 5.31 -10.52
CA LYS A 53 -7.87 6.75 -10.50
C LYS A 53 -6.59 7.44 -10.04
N GLN A 54 -5.84 6.81 -9.14
CA GLN A 54 -4.49 7.28 -8.79
C GLN A 54 -3.55 7.26 -10.01
N LEU A 55 -3.66 6.24 -10.87
CA LEU A 55 -2.92 6.18 -12.14
C LEU A 55 -3.32 7.32 -13.10
N GLU A 56 -4.60 7.67 -13.18
CA GLU A 56 -5.05 8.82 -13.99
C GLU A 56 -4.44 10.14 -13.48
N TYR A 57 -4.44 10.37 -12.17
CA TYR A 57 -3.79 11.55 -11.62
C TYR A 57 -2.28 11.55 -11.84
N PHE A 58 -1.63 10.39 -11.83
CA PHE A 58 -0.22 10.29 -12.19
C PHE A 58 0.02 10.64 -13.68
N LYS A 59 -0.86 10.22 -14.59
CA LYS A 59 -0.78 10.61 -16.01
C LYS A 59 -0.93 12.13 -16.18
N GLU A 60 -1.89 12.73 -15.49
CA GLU A 60 -2.08 14.19 -15.47
C GLU A 60 -0.85 14.92 -14.91
N TYR A 61 -0.25 14.40 -13.83
CA TYR A 61 1.00 14.93 -13.27
C TYR A 61 2.13 14.90 -14.29
N LYS A 62 2.29 13.78 -15.01
CA LYS A 62 3.30 13.65 -16.08
C LYS A 62 3.10 14.68 -17.18
N GLU A 63 1.87 14.91 -17.62
CA GLU A 63 1.55 15.94 -18.62
C GLU A 63 1.92 17.34 -18.13
N ARG A 64 1.49 17.71 -16.92
CA ARG A 64 1.82 19.01 -16.31
C ARG A 64 3.33 19.19 -16.14
N LEU A 65 4.04 18.15 -15.69
CA LEU A 65 5.49 18.16 -15.56
C LEU A 65 6.17 18.37 -16.91
N THR A 66 5.69 17.71 -17.96
CA THR A 66 6.21 17.83 -19.32
C THR A 66 6.00 19.24 -19.87
N SER A 67 4.81 19.81 -19.68
CA SER A 67 4.49 21.18 -20.12
C SER A 67 5.30 22.24 -19.37
N SER A 68 5.58 22.03 -18.07
CA SER A 68 6.30 22.99 -17.23
C SER A 68 7.83 22.92 -17.39
N GLN A 69 8.39 21.71 -17.50
CA GLN A 69 9.84 21.48 -17.40
C GLN A 69 10.46 21.04 -18.73
N GLY A 70 9.65 20.80 -19.75
CA GLY A 70 10.07 20.23 -21.02
C GLY A 70 10.26 18.72 -20.96
N ASN A 71 10.15 18.08 -22.14
CA ASN A 71 10.12 16.63 -22.27
C ASN A 71 11.38 15.92 -21.72
N GLN A 72 12.56 16.50 -21.94
CA GLN A 72 13.82 15.88 -21.53
C GLN A 72 13.97 15.80 -20.01
N LEU A 73 13.67 16.91 -19.31
CA LEU A 73 13.77 16.96 -17.85
C LEU A 73 12.64 16.13 -17.20
N ALA A 74 11.41 16.21 -17.71
CA ALA A 74 10.30 15.40 -17.23
C ALA A 74 10.60 13.89 -17.34
N THR A 75 11.11 13.44 -18.49
CA THR A 75 11.52 12.04 -18.68
C THR A 75 12.61 11.62 -17.69
N ARG A 76 13.61 12.47 -17.47
CA ARG A 76 14.67 12.20 -16.47
C ARG A 76 14.10 12.05 -15.07
N ILE A 77 13.22 12.97 -14.65
CA ILE A 77 12.58 12.94 -13.32
C ILE A 77 11.81 11.64 -13.13
N LEU A 78 10.97 11.25 -14.09
CA LEU A 78 10.15 10.05 -14.00
C LEU A 78 11.00 8.78 -13.99
N ASN A 79 12.01 8.68 -14.86
CA ASN A 79 12.93 7.53 -14.89
C ASN A 79 13.76 7.41 -13.60
N GLN A 80 14.11 8.53 -12.98
CA GLN A 80 14.92 8.56 -11.75
C GLN A 80 14.08 8.54 -10.47
N ALA A 81 12.75 8.66 -10.54
CA ALA A 81 11.91 8.58 -9.36
C ALA A 81 11.91 7.16 -8.76
N LEU A 82 11.79 7.09 -7.44
CA LEU A 82 11.36 5.89 -6.74
C LEU A 82 9.84 5.93 -6.63
N TYR A 83 9.19 4.87 -7.10
CA TYR A 83 7.75 4.64 -6.98
C TYR A 83 7.51 3.73 -5.79
N ILE A 84 6.67 4.14 -4.85
CA ILE A 84 6.30 3.35 -3.68
C ILE A 84 4.82 2.98 -3.81
N MET A 85 4.52 1.69 -3.74
CA MET A 85 3.16 1.15 -3.75
C MET A 85 2.82 0.62 -2.35
N SER A 86 1.84 1.20 -1.68
CA SER A 86 1.39 0.78 -0.34
C SER A 86 -0.11 0.48 -0.33
N LEU A 87 -0.46 -0.74 -0.73
CA LEU A 87 -1.82 -1.22 -0.97
C LEU A 87 -1.90 -2.71 -0.60
N GLY A 88 -3.12 -3.22 -0.41
CA GLY A 88 -3.39 -4.64 -0.21
C GLY A 88 -4.05 -4.96 1.12
N THR A 89 -3.75 -4.20 2.19
CA THR A 89 -4.27 -4.48 3.54
C THR A 89 -5.79 -4.43 3.57
N ASN A 90 -6.38 -3.42 2.93
CA ASN A 90 -7.84 -3.23 2.90
C ASN A 90 -8.54 -4.29 2.04
N ASP A 91 -7.88 -4.82 1.01
CA ASP A 91 -8.43 -5.91 0.19
C ASP A 91 -8.69 -7.15 1.04
N PHE A 92 -7.76 -7.47 1.96
CA PHE A 92 -7.94 -8.61 2.86
C PHE A 92 -8.83 -8.31 4.05
N ILE A 93 -8.55 -7.25 4.82
CA ILE A 93 -9.33 -6.94 6.03
C ILE A 93 -10.76 -6.54 5.67
N VAL A 94 -10.92 -5.45 4.91
CA VAL A 94 -12.24 -4.85 4.69
C VAL A 94 -13.04 -5.68 3.68
N ASN A 95 -12.47 -5.97 2.51
CA ASN A 95 -13.23 -6.52 1.39
C ASN A 95 -13.36 -8.05 1.39
N TYR A 96 -12.39 -8.78 1.96
CA TYR A 96 -12.41 -10.25 1.96
C TYR A 96 -12.84 -10.85 3.30
N PHE A 97 -12.28 -10.41 4.43
CA PHE A 97 -12.57 -11.02 5.73
C PHE A 97 -13.79 -10.44 6.44
N VAL A 98 -13.93 -9.11 6.44
CA VAL A 98 -15.04 -8.44 7.15
C VAL A 98 -16.30 -8.39 6.29
N VAL A 99 -16.19 -7.98 5.03
CA VAL A 99 -17.32 -7.96 4.08
C VAL A 99 -17.34 -9.27 3.30
N SER A 100 -18.43 -10.04 3.40
CA SER A 100 -18.55 -11.38 2.81
C SER A 100 -18.70 -11.41 1.27
N GLY A 101 -18.51 -10.28 0.59
CA GLY A 101 -18.65 -10.14 -0.86
C GLY A 101 -17.63 -11.00 -1.60
N ARG A 102 -16.33 -10.73 -1.40
CA ARG A 102 -15.27 -11.46 -2.11
C ARG A 102 -15.05 -12.88 -1.58
N SER A 103 -15.22 -13.12 -0.29
CA SER A 103 -15.08 -14.47 0.29
C SER A 103 -16.15 -15.47 -0.19
N SER A 104 -17.26 -14.99 -0.75
CA SER A 104 -18.28 -15.85 -1.39
C SER A 104 -17.98 -16.15 -2.86
N GLN A 105 -17.08 -15.38 -3.49
CA GLN A 105 -16.73 -15.49 -4.91
C GLN A 105 -15.38 -16.18 -5.12
N PHE A 106 -14.47 -16.07 -4.15
CA PHE A 106 -13.11 -16.57 -4.24
C PHE A 106 -12.73 -17.33 -2.98
N THR A 107 -11.93 -18.36 -3.16
CA THR A 107 -11.04 -18.84 -2.09
C THR A 107 -9.92 -17.83 -1.83
N VAL A 108 -9.25 -17.94 -0.69
CA VAL A 108 -8.14 -17.02 -0.34
C VAL A 108 -7.04 -17.08 -1.39
N GLU A 109 -6.71 -18.28 -1.89
CA GLU A 109 -5.67 -18.46 -2.89
C GLU A 109 -6.05 -17.81 -4.23
N GLU A 110 -7.30 -17.97 -4.66
CA GLU A 110 -7.80 -17.34 -5.90
C GLU A 110 -7.82 -15.82 -5.77
N TYR A 111 -8.23 -15.28 -4.62
CA TYR A 111 -8.22 -13.84 -4.39
C TYR A 111 -6.79 -13.28 -4.38
N GLN A 112 -5.85 -13.97 -3.73
CA GLN A 112 -4.43 -13.59 -3.80
C GLN A 112 -3.91 -13.57 -5.24
N LYS A 113 -4.24 -14.58 -6.07
CA LYS A 113 -3.85 -14.61 -7.49
C LYS A 113 -4.46 -13.44 -8.26
N PHE A 114 -5.75 -13.17 -8.04
CA PHE A 114 -6.45 -12.04 -8.65
C PHE A 114 -5.75 -10.70 -8.33
N LEU A 115 -5.42 -10.44 -7.06
CA LEU A 115 -4.70 -9.22 -6.68
C LEU A 115 -3.29 -9.15 -7.29
N ILE A 116 -2.56 -10.27 -7.36
CA ILE A 116 -1.22 -10.31 -7.98
C ILE A 116 -1.27 -9.92 -9.47
N GLU A 117 -2.30 -10.35 -10.21
CA GLU A 117 -2.48 -9.94 -11.60
C GLU A 117 -2.73 -8.43 -11.72
N ILE A 118 -3.53 -7.85 -10.82
CA ILE A 118 -3.73 -6.39 -10.77
C ILE A 118 -2.39 -5.68 -10.52
N VAL A 119 -1.60 -6.15 -9.56
CA VAL A 119 -0.27 -5.58 -9.26
C VAL A 119 0.64 -5.66 -10.48
N LYS A 120 0.68 -6.80 -11.18
CA LYS A 120 1.49 -7.00 -12.39
C LYS A 120 1.10 -6.00 -13.48
N MET A 121 -0.20 -5.86 -13.74
CA MET A 121 -0.72 -4.93 -14.74
C MET A 121 -0.40 -3.47 -14.38
N PHE A 122 -0.52 -3.12 -13.10
CA PHE A 122 -0.20 -1.78 -12.64
C PHE A 122 1.30 -1.45 -12.76
N ILE A 123 2.19 -2.39 -12.43
CA ILE A 123 3.63 -2.25 -12.66
C ILE A 123 3.92 -1.98 -14.14
N LEU A 124 3.27 -2.71 -15.05
CA LEU A 124 3.41 -2.52 -16.48
C LEU A 124 2.96 -1.11 -16.93
N ASP A 125 1.85 -0.61 -16.39
CA ASP A 125 1.35 0.72 -16.71
C ASP A 125 2.29 1.84 -16.25
N ILE A 126 2.79 1.79 -15.01
CA ILE A 126 3.75 2.81 -14.54
C ILE A 126 5.10 2.68 -15.25
N TYR A 127 5.51 1.46 -15.63
CA TYR A 127 6.72 1.22 -16.42
C TYR A 127 6.64 1.89 -17.79
N ARG A 128 5.49 1.74 -18.49
CA ARG A 128 5.19 2.44 -19.76
C ARG A 128 5.20 3.95 -19.60
N LEU A 129 4.90 4.46 -18.41
CA LEU A 129 4.90 5.89 -18.12
C LEU A 129 6.29 6.44 -17.74
N GLY A 130 7.28 5.58 -17.49
CA GLY A 130 8.66 5.96 -17.19
C GLY A 130 9.23 5.35 -15.91
N ALA A 131 8.45 4.62 -15.12
CA ALA A 131 8.94 4.04 -13.88
C ALA A 131 10.07 3.04 -14.13
N ARG A 132 11.18 3.17 -13.38
CA ARG A 132 12.31 2.23 -13.40
C ARG A 132 12.67 1.68 -12.03
N LYS A 133 12.20 2.30 -10.94
CA LYS A 133 12.45 1.86 -9.57
C LYS A 133 11.13 1.79 -8.83
N VAL A 134 10.70 0.58 -8.49
CA VAL A 134 9.42 0.34 -7.80
C VAL A 134 9.70 -0.40 -6.49
N ALA A 135 9.19 0.12 -5.39
CA ALA A 135 9.15 -0.52 -4.09
C ALA A 135 7.69 -0.79 -3.74
N ILE A 136 7.37 -2.02 -3.38
CA ILE A 136 6.03 -2.42 -2.94
C ILE A 136 6.12 -2.74 -1.45
N SER A 137 5.24 -2.17 -0.64
CA SER A 137 5.26 -2.32 0.82
C SER A 137 5.15 -3.77 1.28
N GLY A 138 4.42 -4.59 0.53
CA GLY A 138 3.87 -5.84 1.03
C GLY A 138 2.80 -5.61 2.10
N LEU A 139 2.27 -6.70 2.62
CA LEU A 139 1.40 -6.72 3.78
C LEU A 139 2.21 -6.82 5.06
N ILE A 140 1.66 -6.22 6.11
CA ILE A 140 2.19 -6.31 7.48
C ILE A 140 1.39 -7.37 8.26
N PRO A 141 1.65 -7.60 9.57
CA PRO A 141 0.87 -8.54 10.38
C PRO A 141 -0.56 -8.07 10.61
N ILE A 142 -1.40 -8.18 9.58
CA ILE A 142 -2.78 -7.67 9.55
C ILE A 142 -3.65 -8.31 10.63
N GLY A 143 -3.38 -9.56 11.03
CA GLY A 143 -4.09 -10.23 12.12
C GLY A 143 -3.77 -9.64 13.50
N CYS A 144 -2.72 -8.84 13.61
CA CYS A 144 -2.32 -8.16 14.85
C CYS A 144 -2.85 -6.72 14.94
N PHE A 145 -3.65 -6.26 13.99
CA PHE A 145 -4.23 -4.92 14.06
C PHE A 145 -5.17 -4.79 15.28
N PRO A 146 -5.24 -3.60 15.90
CA PRO A 146 -6.13 -3.40 17.05
C PRO A 146 -7.59 -3.78 16.79
N SER A 147 -8.11 -3.52 15.58
CA SER A 147 -9.47 -3.91 15.18
C SER A 147 -9.66 -5.42 15.22
N GLU A 148 -8.74 -6.17 14.62
CA GLU A 148 -8.82 -7.63 14.53
C GLU A 148 -8.65 -8.28 15.90
N ARG A 149 -7.74 -7.76 16.72
CA ARG A 149 -7.54 -8.21 18.10
C ARG A 149 -8.75 -7.89 18.99
N PHE A 150 -9.44 -6.77 18.74
CA PHE A 150 -10.67 -6.44 19.43
C PHE A 150 -11.79 -7.44 19.09
N ILE A 151 -11.96 -7.77 17.81
CA ILE A 151 -12.93 -8.78 17.35
C ILE A 151 -12.56 -10.18 17.88
N ASN A 152 -11.27 -10.49 18.01
CA ASN A 152 -10.78 -11.75 18.56
C ASN A 152 -10.83 -11.84 20.11
N PHE A 153 -11.81 -11.18 20.75
CA PHE A 153 -11.93 -11.12 22.21
C PHE A 153 -12.11 -12.50 22.87
N ALA A 154 -12.82 -13.42 22.21
CA ALA A 154 -13.03 -14.77 22.70
C ALA A 154 -11.73 -15.59 22.80
N HIS A 155 -10.69 -15.21 22.05
CA HIS A 155 -9.36 -15.83 22.09
C HIS A 155 -8.33 -14.90 22.76
N GLY A 156 -8.77 -14.10 23.73
CA GLY A 156 -7.88 -13.31 24.59
C GLY A 156 -7.22 -12.11 23.89
N HIS A 157 -7.85 -11.54 22.85
CA HIS A 157 -7.30 -10.41 22.09
C HIS A 157 -5.92 -10.70 21.48
N THR A 158 -5.67 -11.96 21.14
CA THR A 158 -4.47 -12.40 20.43
C THR A 158 -4.55 -12.05 18.94
N CYS A 159 -3.43 -12.10 18.23
CA CYS A 159 -3.44 -11.94 16.78
C CYS A 159 -4.23 -13.07 16.11
N ILE A 160 -4.90 -12.76 14.99
CA ILE A 160 -5.56 -13.76 14.16
C ILE A 160 -4.51 -14.38 13.22
N GLU A 161 -4.01 -15.57 13.58
CA GLU A 161 -2.89 -16.21 12.87
C GLU A 161 -3.21 -16.58 11.42
N ASP A 162 -4.47 -16.92 11.11
CA ASP A 162 -4.89 -17.19 9.74
C ASP A 162 -4.71 -15.95 8.84
N TYR A 163 -5.00 -14.75 9.36
CA TYR A 163 -4.83 -13.50 8.59
C TYR A 163 -3.33 -13.20 8.39
N ASN A 164 -2.52 -13.46 9.43
CA ASN A 164 -1.06 -13.34 9.35
C ASN A 164 -0.45 -14.31 8.33
N LYS A 165 -0.98 -15.53 8.23
CA LYS A 165 -0.59 -16.51 7.21
C LYS A 165 -0.89 -15.99 5.81
N VAL A 166 -2.08 -15.44 5.59
CA VAL A 166 -2.45 -14.82 4.30
C VAL A 166 -1.51 -13.68 3.93
N ALA A 167 -1.12 -12.84 4.89
CA ALA A 167 -0.16 -11.76 4.66
C ALA A 167 1.22 -12.29 4.20
N LYS A 168 1.76 -13.31 4.89
CA LYS A 168 3.03 -13.95 4.51
C LYS A 168 2.95 -14.59 3.13
N ASP A 169 1.89 -15.36 2.87
CA ASP A 169 1.68 -16.06 1.60
C ASP A 169 1.52 -15.10 0.41
N PHE A 170 0.92 -13.92 0.63
CA PHE A 170 0.80 -12.89 -0.39
C PHE A 170 2.14 -12.19 -0.63
N ASN A 171 2.90 -11.88 0.42
CA ASN A 171 4.24 -11.30 0.30
C ASN A 171 5.19 -12.21 -0.49
N LEU A 172 5.15 -13.53 -0.28
CA LEU A 172 5.91 -14.48 -1.09
C LEU A 172 5.55 -14.40 -2.58
N LYS A 173 4.27 -14.26 -2.91
CA LYS A 173 3.81 -14.08 -4.30
C LYS A 173 4.29 -12.75 -4.88
N LEU A 174 4.26 -11.67 -4.10
CA LEU A 174 4.82 -10.37 -4.50
C LEU A 174 6.34 -10.45 -4.76
N HIS A 175 7.09 -11.18 -3.94
CA HIS A 175 8.52 -11.42 -4.18
C HIS A 175 8.77 -12.15 -5.50
N SER A 176 7.98 -13.19 -5.78
CA SER A 176 8.03 -13.91 -7.06
C SER A 176 7.69 -13.02 -8.25
N LEU A 177 6.65 -12.19 -8.12
CA LEU A 177 6.29 -11.20 -9.13
C LEU A 177 7.42 -10.20 -9.36
N ALA A 178 8.01 -9.63 -8.31
CA ALA A 178 9.12 -8.69 -8.43
C ALA A 178 10.35 -9.28 -9.13
N ALA A 179 10.69 -10.53 -8.81
CA ALA A 179 11.77 -11.27 -9.47
C ALA A 179 11.48 -11.52 -10.96
N THR A 180 10.23 -11.80 -11.30
CA THR A 180 9.79 -12.04 -12.68
C THR A 180 9.74 -10.73 -13.49
N SER A 181 9.14 -9.67 -12.93
CA SER A 181 9.07 -8.34 -13.57
C SER A 181 10.46 -7.76 -13.84
N SER A 182 11.42 -7.99 -12.95
CA SER A 182 12.82 -7.53 -13.15
C SER A 182 13.55 -8.28 -14.28
N LYS A 183 13.04 -9.43 -14.72
CA LYS A 183 13.54 -10.16 -15.91
C LYS A 183 12.78 -9.79 -17.17
N GLU A 184 11.48 -9.55 -17.07
CA GLU A 184 10.60 -9.23 -18.20
C GLU A 184 10.77 -7.79 -18.70
N PHE A 185 10.96 -6.83 -17.80
CA PHE A 185 11.03 -5.41 -18.17
C PHE A 185 12.46 -4.90 -18.09
N ARG A 186 12.94 -4.37 -19.23
CA ARG A 186 14.29 -3.83 -19.33
C ARG A 186 14.48 -2.64 -18.39
N ASP A 187 15.59 -2.63 -17.66
CA ASP A 187 16.02 -1.54 -16.78
C ASP A 187 15.03 -1.20 -15.64
N ILE A 188 14.06 -2.07 -15.32
CA ILE A 188 13.24 -1.94 -14.11
C ILE A 188 13.92 -2.65 -12.94
N LYS A 189 13.81 -2.08 -11.75
CA LYS A 189 14.07 -2.76 -10.48
C LYS A 189 12.82 -2.71 -9.63
N VAL A 190 12.26 -3.88 -9.33
CA VAL A 190 11.12 -4.04 -8.43
C VAL A 190 11.61 -4.70 -7.15
N VAL A 191 11.29 -4.13 -6.00
CA VAL A 191 11.62 -4.68 -4.68
C VAL A 191 10.39 -4.72 -3.80
N ILE A 192 10.31 -5.74 -2.94
CA ILE A 192 9.30 -5.81 -1.88
C ILE A 192 9.97 -5.38 -0.58
N MET A 193 9.35 -4.43 0.12
CA MET A 193 9.80 -3.98 1.43
C MET A 193 9.45 -5.05 2.44
N ASN A 194 10.42 -5.52 3.24
CA ASN A 194 10.13 -6.48 4.30
C ASN A 194 9.55 -5.76 5.54
N LEU A 195 8.33 -5.24 5.40
CA LEU A 195 7.64 -4.55 6.51
C LEU A 195 6.97 -5.53 7.47
N TYR A 196 6.65 -6.74 7.04
CA TYR A 196 6.02 -7.74 7.90
C TYR A 196 6.88 -8.03 9.12
N ASP A 197 8.13 -8.42 8.92
CA ASP A 197 9.03 -8.83 10.00
C ASP A 197 9.35 -7.66 10.93
N LEU A 198 9.55 -6.46 10.36
CA LEU A 198 9.80 -5.24 11.11
C LEU A 198 8.63 -4.92 12.05
N VAL A 199 7.40 -4.89 11.53
CA VAL A 199 6.21 -4.58 12.34
C VAL A 199 5.93 -5.70 13.33
N HIS A 200 6.10 -6.96 12.94
CA HIS A 200 5.92 -8.10 13.83
C HIS A 200 6.89 -8.05 15.01
N GLU A 201 8.17 -7.74 14.77
CA GLU A 201 9.14 -7.59 15.85
C GLU A 201 8.81 -6.40 16.73
N ALA A 202 8.36 -5.28 16.17
CA ALA A 202 7.94 -4.12 16.95
C ALA A 202 6.75 -4.43 17.87
N ILE A 203 5.81 -5.25 17.43
CA ILE A 203 4.69 -5.74 18.25
C ILE A 203 5.19 -6.68 19.35
N ALA A 204 6.10 -7.60 19.03
CA ALA A 204 6.60 -8.59 19.97
C ALA A 204 7.59 -8.01 21.00
N LYS A 205 8.35 -6.98 20.61
CA LYS A 205 9.44 -6.39 21.40
C LYS A 205 9.36 -4.86 21.37
N PRO A 206 8.28 -4.21 21.86
CA PRO A 206 8.13 -2.76 21.76
C PRO A 206 9.29 -1.99 22.39
N ASN A 207 9.88 -2.52 23.47
CA ASN A 207 10.97 -1.89 24.21
C ASN A 207 12.24 -1.64 23.37
N ILE A 208 12.48 -2.39 22.28
CA ILE A 208 13.64 -2.14 21.40
C ILE A 208 13.36 -1.03 20.37
N TYR A 209 12.08 -0.74 20.12
CA TYR A 209 11.62 0.29 19.17
C TYR A 209 11.23 1.61 19.85
N GLY A 210 11.13 1.63 21.18
CA GLY A 210 10.88 2.84 21.96
C GLY A 210 10.39 2.52 23.36
N LYS A 211 10.25 3.56 24.19
CA LYS A 211 9.59 3.43 25.50
C LYS A 211 8.08 3.40 25.28
N TYR A 212 7.41 2.43 25.87
CA TYR A 212 5.96 2.43 25.98
C TYR A 212 5.56 3.58 26.91
N LEU A 213 5.04 4.67 26.35
CA LEU A 213 4.30 5.66 27.13
C LEU A 213 2.93 5.04 27.38
N SER A 214 2.72 4.45 28.55
CA SER A 214 1.36 4.08 28.90
C SER A 214 0.55 5.38 29.02
N LEU A 215 -0.66 5.41 28.48
CA LEU A 215 -1.60 6.51 28.70
C LEU A 215 -1.99 6.67 30.19
N LEU A 216 -1.48 5.79 31.06
CA LEU A 216 -1.64 5.81 32.51
C LEU A 216 -0.44 6.46 33.22
N ASP A 217 0.73 6.60 32.57
CA ASP A 217 1.92 7.27 33.11
C ASP A 217 1.89 8.80 32.92
N SER A 218 0.83 9.33 32.28
CA SER A 218 0.62 10.77 32.05
C SER A 218 -0.45 11.39 32.97
N ARG A 219 -0.74 10.76 34.13
CA ARG A 219 -1.55 11.34 35.21
C ARG A 219 -0.74 11.57 36.47
#